data_AF-A0A2D4SRU6-F1
#
_entry.id   AF-A0A2D4SRU6-F1
#
_cell.length_a   1.000
_cell.length_b   1.000
_cell.length_c   1.000
_cell.angle_alpha   90.00
_cell.angle_beta   90.00
_cell.angle_gamma   90.00
#
_symmetry.space_group_name_H-M   'P 1'
#
loop_
_entity.id
_entity.type
_entity.pdbx_description
1 polymer ?
#
loop_
_entity_poly.entity_id
_entity_poly.type
_entity_poly.pdbx_seq_one_letter_code
_entity_poly.pdbx_strand_id
1 'polypeptide(L)'
;MKICTDPSQMQSIALSLREQGKTIGFVPTMGFLHEGHASLIRIARSKCDFLIVSIFVNPLQFGENEDLDTYPTDHESDERLCTTEGVDLIFRPLSLYDTNHNTYVNVKQLTERLCGASRPTHFQGVCTVVARLFGLVQPNIAVFGEKDYQQLAVIRQFVRDLAMPIDIIGAPLIRDEDGVALSSRNQYLNPDQRIQAQTISQALFSVQAELKKTALDVHSIRQLVRQILDVDELDYLECIDPVLLVPVTNIDKPTRLLIAAWVGQTRLIDNILLEP
;
A
#
# COMPACT_ATOMS: atom_id res chain seq x y z
N MET A 1 -7.11 -22.23 9.43
CA MET A 1 -6.46 -20.96 9.79
C MET A 1 -6.16 -20.91 11.29
N LYS A 2 -4.96 -20.51 11.69
CA LYS A 2 -4.56 -20.26 13.09
C LYS A 2 -4.43 -18.75 13.33
N ILE A 3 -4.47 -18.32 14.58
CA ILE A 3 -4.15 -16.94 14.98
C ILE A 3 -2.96 -16.99 15.93
N CYS A 4 -1.92 -16.20 15.64
CA CYS A 4 -0.75 -16.03 16.49
C CYS A 4 -0.64 -14.56 16.90
N THR A 5 -0.46 -14.30 18.19
CA THR A 5 -0.36 -12.94 18.74
C THR A 5 1.02 -12.68 19.36
N ASP A 6 1.84 -13.71 19.56
CA ASP A 6 3.16 -13.59 20.17
C ASP A 6 4.26 -13.54 19.10
N PRO A 7 5.10 -12.48 19.04
CA PRO A 7 6.17 -12.38 18.06
C PRO A 7 7.18 -13.54 18.11
N SER A 8 7.53 -14.03 19.31
CA SER A 8 8.52 -15.12 19.47
C SER A 8 7.98 -16.43 18.93
N GLN A 9 6.70 -16.71 19.18
CA GLN A 9 5.98 -17.84 18.62
C GLN A 9 5.89 -17.73 17.09
N MET A 10 5.57 -16.56 16.54
CA MET A 10 5.54 -16.35 15.10
C MET A 10 6.89 -16.66 14.47
N GLN A 11 7.98 -16.14 15.05
CA GLN A 11 9.32 -16.42 14.55
C GLN A 11 9.70 -17.91 14.64
N SER A 12 9.31 -18.58 15.71
CA SER A 12 9.52 -20.03 15.87
C SER A 12 8.79 -20.84 14.80
N ILE A 13 7.53 -20.46 14.48
CA ILE A 13 6.75 -21.07 13.40
C ILE A 13 7.43 -20.86 12.05
N ALA A 14 7.86 -19.63 11.75
CA ALA A 14 8.52 -19.29 10.49
C ALA A 14 9.82 -20.08 10.29
N LEU A 15 10.67 -20.15 11.33
CA LEU A 15 11.91 -20.93 11.30
C LEU A 15 11.64 -22.42 11.04
N SER A 16 10.65 -23.01 11.72
CA SER A 16 10.28 -24.41 11.51
C SER A 16 9.75 -24.68 10.09
N LEU A 17 8.97 -23.75 9.52
CA LEU A 17 8.50 -23.86 8.14
C LEU A 17 9.66 -23.83 7.14
N ARG A 18 10.67 -22.97 7.38
CA ARG A 18 11.89 -22.91 6.55
C ARG A 18 12.72 -24.18 6.64
N GLU A 19 12.87 -24.76 7.83
CA GLU A 19 13.55 -26.05 8.02
C GLU A 19 12.85 -27.19 7.26
N GLN A 20 11.53 -27.12 7.12
CA GLN A 20 10.73 -28.05 6.33
C GLN A 20 10.77 -27.77 4.81
N GLY A 21 11.51 -26.75 4.38
CA GLY A 21 11.59 -26.34 2.97
C GLY A 21 10.30 -25.74 2.41
N LYS A 22 9.39 -25.24 3.27
CA LYS A 22 8.14 -24.61 2.85
C LYS A 22 8.37 -23.18 2.38
N THR A 23 7.73 -22.82 1.27
CA THR A 23 7.68 -21.44 0.78
C THR A 23 6.66 -20.65 1.58
N ILE A 24 7.08 -19.55 2.19
CA ILE A 24 6.22 -18.67 3.00
C ILE A 24 5.81 -17.45 2.18
N GLY A 25 4.50 -17.28 1.96
CA GLY A 25 3.90 -16.09 1.38
C GLY A 25 3.38 -15.18 2.47
N PHE A 26 3.51 -13.86 2.28
CA PHE A 26 3.14 -12.88 3.30
C PHE A 26 2.39 -11.68 2.73
N VAL A 27 1.33 -11.27 3.41
CA VAL A 27 0.59 -10.04 3.13
C VAL A 27 0.49 -9.21 4.43
N PRO A 28 1.31 -8.16 4.59
CA PRO A 28 1.19 -7.27 5.74
C PRO A 28 0.04 -6.29 5.55
N THR A 29 -0.83 -6.17 6.57
CA THR A 29 -1.99 -5.27 6.57
C THR A 29 -2.17 -4.58 7.91
N MET A 30 -3.02 -3.55 7.94
CA MET A 30 -3.46 -2.89 9.17
C MET A 30 -4.85 -3.37 9.65
N GLY A 31 -5.42 -4.41 9.01
CA GLY A 31 -6.79 -4.87 9.28
C GLY A 31 -7.85 -4.11 8.51
N PHE A 32 -9.12 -4.33 8.89
CA PHE A 32 -10.30 -3.84 8.17
C PHE A 32 -10.24 -4.17 6.67
N LEU A 33 -10.08 -5.48 6.44
CA LEU A 33 -9.81 -6.07 5.16
C LEU A 33 -11.00 -5.89 4.22
N HIS A 34 -10.69 -5.79 2.94
CA HIS A 34 -11.63 -5.57 1.86
C HIS A 34 -11.14 -6.29 0.60
N GLU A 35 -11.89 -6.23 -0.50
CA GLU A 35 -11.56 -6.97 -1.73
C GLU A 35 -10.16 -6.62 -2.29
N GLY A 36 -9.71 -5.37 -2.14
CA GLY A 36 -8.31 -5.01 -2.42
C GLY A 36 -7.28 -5.88 -1.66
N HIS A 37 -7.51 -6.16 -0.38
CA HIS A 37 -6.67 -7.07 0.41
C HIS A 37 -6.85 -8.53 -0.01
N ALA A 38 -8.08 -8.96 -0.27
CA ALA A 38 -8.36 -10.32 -0.78
C ALA A 38 -7.57 -10.60 -2.06
N SER A 39 -7.47 -9.63 -2.97
CA SER A 39 -6.65 -9.75 -4.18
C SER A 39 -5.17 -10.03 -3.89
N LEU A 40 -4.59 -9.38 -2.87
CA LEU A 40 -3.21 -9.61 -2.44
C LEU A 40 -3.04 -11.04 -1.91
N ILE A 41 -4.00 -11.48 -1.10
CA ILE A 41 -4.02 -12.81 -0.48
C ILE A 41 -4.08 -13.88 -1.57
N ARG A 42 -4.94 -13.73 -2.59
CA ARG A 42 -5.03 -14.67 -3.73
C ARG A 42 -3.72 -14.76 -4.52
N ILE A 43 -3.07 -13.62 -4.78
CA ILE A 43 -1.76 -13.59 -5.45
C ILE A 43 -0.72 -14.33 -4.60
N ALA A 44 -0.63 -14.02 -3.31
CA ALA A 44 0.31 -14.66 -2.39
C ALA A 44 0.06 -16.18 -2.30
N ARG A 45 -1.21 -16.59 -2.18
CA ARG A 45 -1.62 -18.00 -2.05
C ARG A 45 -1.14 -18.84 -3.20
N SER A 46 -1.21 -18.32 -4.43
CA SER A 46 -0.78 -19.02 -5.65
C SER A 46 0.73 -19.26 -5.74
N LYS A 47 1.53 -18.68 -4.84
CA LYS A 47 3.00 -18.67 -4.90
C LYS A 47 3.69 -19.23 -3.65
N CYS A 48 2.93 -19.78 -2.69
CA CYS A 48 3.50 -20.26 -1.44
C CYS A 48 2.86 -21.56 -0.96
N ASP A 49 3.58 -22.29 -0.11
CA ASP A 49 3.06 -23.45 0.62
C ASP A 49 2.32 -23.02 1.89
N PHE A 50 2.78 -21.96 2.54
CA PHE A 50 2.21 -21.45 3.79
C PHE A 50 1.97 -19.94 3.69
N LEU A 51 0.73 -19.50 3.87
CA LEU A 51 0.32 -18.10 3.72
C LEU A 51 0.04 -17.46 5.07
N ILE A 52 0.73 -16.35 5.33
CA ILE A 52 0.59 -15.54 6.53
C ILE A 52 0.03 -14.17 6.16
N VAL A 53 -0.95 -13.70 6.92
CA VAL A 53 -1.42 -12.31 6.87
C VAL A 53 -1.12 -11.67 8.22
N SER A 54 -0.47 -10.50 8.26
CA SER A 54 -0.40 -9.73 9.50
C SER A 54 -1.51 -8.70 9.57
N ILE A 55 -2.08 -8.52 10.75
CA ILE A 55 -3.03 -7.45 11.07
C ILE A 55 -2.44 -6.66 12.24
N PHE A 56 -1.90 -5.48 11.95
CA PHE A 56 -1.31 -4.61 12.95
C PHE A 56 -1.39 -3.14 12.53
N VAL A 57 -2.16 -2.35 13.27
CA VAL A 57 -2.18 -0.89 13.10
C VAL A 57 -0.90 -0.34 13.72
N ASN A 58 0.07 0.01 12.87
CA ASN A 58 1.39 0.43 13.32
C ASN A 58 1.39 1.88 13.81
N PRO A 59 1.61 2.18 15.10
CA PRO A 59 1.61 3.57 15.57
C PRO A 59 2.72 4.44 14.95
N LEU A 60 3.88 3.85 14.60
CA LEU A 60 5.03 4.62 14.11
C LEU A 60 4.82 5.28 12.74
N GLN A 61 3.81 4.85 11.97
CA GLN A 61 3.53 5.41 10.64
C GLN A 61 2.38 6.42 10.64
N PHE A 62 1.86 6.77 11.82
CA PHE A 62 0.83 7.80 11.99
C PHE A 62 1.44 9.06 12.62
N GLY A 63 1.08 10.24 12.08
CA GLY A 63 1.39 11.54 12.69
C GLY A 63 0.40 11.94 13.79
N GLU A 64 0.71 13.00 14.55
CA GLU A 64 -0.15 13.50 15.64
C GLU A 64 -1.58 13.87 15.20
N ASN A 65 -1.77 14.25 13.94
CA ASN A 65 -3.07 14.66 13.37
C ASN A 65 -3.65 13.62 12.40
N GLU A 66 -3.18 12.36 12.47
CA GLU A 66 -3.69 11.28 11.63
C GLU A 66 -4.65 10.37 12.38
N ASP A 67 -5.32 9.49 11.63
CA ASP A 67 -6.46 8.68 12.06
C ASP A 67 -6.09 7.44 12.88
N LEU A 68 -5.08 7.50 13.75
CA LEU A 68 -4.65 6.34 14.54
C LEU A 68 -5.76 5.86 15.50
N ASP A 69 -6.31 6.77 16.30
CA ASP A 69 -7.34 6.47 17.31
C ASP A 69 -8.69 6.09 16.69
N THR A 70 -8.91 6.48 15.44
CA THR A 70 -10.17 6.29 14.70
C THR A 70 -10.03 5.28 13.56
N TYR A 71 -8.88 4.60 13.45
CA TYR A 71 -8.63 3.61 12.39
C TYR A 71 -9.64 2.46 12.55
N PRO A 72 -10.32 2.04 11.47
CA PRO A 72 -11.33 1.01 11.58
C PRO A 72 -10.74 -0.32 12.02
N THR A 73 -11.54 -1.05 12.80
CA THR A 73 -11.22 -2.42 13.22
C THR A 73 -12.48 -3.28 13.13
N ASP A 74 -12.37 -4.44 12.48
CA ASP A 74 -13.39 -5.48 12.48
C ASP A 74 -12.71 -6.85 12.36
N HIS A 75 -12.31 -7.39 13.51
CA HIS A 75 -11.57 -8.65 13.57
C HIS A 75 -12.36 -9.84 13.05
N GLU A 76 -13.67 -9.88 13.24
CA GLU A 76 -14.48 -11.00 12.75
C GLU A 76 -14.56 -10.99 11.23
N SER A 77 -14.74 -9.81 10.62
CA SER A 77 -14.73 -9.67 9.17
C SER A 77 -13.36 -10.02 8.57
N ASP A 78 -12.29 -9.54 9.18
CA ASP A 78 -10.92 -9.85 8.77
C ASP A 78 -10.64 -11.36 8.81
N GLU A 79 -11.05 -12.04 9.89
CA GLU A 79 -10.88 -13.49 10.07
C GLU A 79 -11.71 -14.29 9.06
N ARG A 80 -12.96 -13.87 8.78
CA ARG A 80 -13.81 -14.51 7.75
C ARG A 80 -13.20 -14.38 6.36
N LEU A 81 -12.72 -13.19 5.99
CA LEU A 81 -12.07 -12.95 4.70
C LEU A 81 -10.81 -13.80 4.57
N CYS A 82 -9.92 -13.77 5.57
CA CYS A 82 -8.70 -14.60 5.58
C CYS A 82 -9.02 -16.10 5.47
N THR A 83 -10.05 -16.58 6.18
CA THR A 83 -10.47 -17.98 6.12
C THR A 83 -10.95 -18.36 4.72
N THR A 84 -11.76 -17.50 4.10
CA THR A 84 -12.32 -17.69 2.76
C THR A 84 -11.22 -17.74 1.69
N GLU A 85 -10.20 -16.89 1.83
CA GLU A 85 -9.08 -16.79 0.89
C GLU A 85 -7.93 -17.80 1.14
N GLY A 86 -8.11 -18.73 2.09
CA GLY A 86 -7.14 -19.82 2.32
C GLY A 86 -5.86 -19.38 3.03
N VAL A 87 -5.96 -18.41 3.95
CA VAL A 87 -4.87 -18.02 4.85
C VAL A 87 -4.62 -19.12 5.88
N ASP A 88 -3.35 -19.52 6.05
CA ASP A 88 -2.98 -20.55 7.03
C ASP A 88 -2.88 -19.97 8.43
N LEU A 89 -2.33 -18.76 8.55
CA LEU A 89 -2.10 -18.08 9.83
C LEU A 89 -2.30 -16.57 9.73
N ILE A 90 -3.08 -16.02 10.67
CA ILE A 90 -3.13 -14.58 10.94
C ILE A 90 -2.13 -14.26 12.06
N PHE A 91 -1.22 -13.34 11.80
CA PHE A 91 -0.32 -12.78 12.81
C PHE A 91 -0.88 -11.43 13.29
N ARG A 92 -1.46 -11.40 14.49
CA ARG A 92 -2.10 -10.22 15.09
C ARG A 92 -1.42 -9.87 16.42
N PRO A 93 -0.20 -9.34 16.40
CA PRO A 93 0.52 -9.00 17.61
C PRO A 93 -0.16 -7.85 18.36
N LEU A 94 -0.21 -7.92 19.69
CA LEU A 94 -0.69 -6.82 20.53
C LEU A 94 0.28 -5.64 20.53
N SER A 95 1.58 -5.94 20.50
CA SER A 95 2.63 -4.96 20.31
C SER A 95 3.76 -5.57 19.50
N LEU A 96 4.34 -4.76 18.62
CA LEU A 96 5.61 -5.05 17.98
C LEU A 96 6.77 -4.26 18.60
N TYR A 97 6.54 -3.36 19.57
CA TYR A 97 7.60 -2.50 20.07
C TYR A 97 7.73 -2.60 21.58
N ASP A 98 8.97 -2.76 22.04
CA ASP A 98 9.31 -2.59 23.45
C ASP A 98 9.34 -1.10 23.80
N THR A 99 9.16 -0.76 25.07
CA THR A 99 9.14 0.64 25.54
C THR A 99 10.46 1.38 25.29
N ASN A 100 11.55 0.65 25.05
CA ASN A 100 12.88 1.19 24.74
C ASN A 100 13.29 0.98 23.27
N HIS A 101 12.33 0.85 22.35
CA HIS A 101 12.60 0.72 20.92
C HIS A 101 13.33 1.95 20.37
N ASN A 102 14.53 1.74 19.83
CA ASN A 102 15.44 2.80 19.37
C ASN A 102 16.03 2.53 17.97
N THR A 103 15.51 1.56 17.23
CA THR A 103 16.05 1.16 15.92
C THR A 103 15.04 1.43 14.82
N TYR A 104 15.41 2.28 13.87
CA TYR A 104 14.53 2.70 12.78
C TYR A 104 15.19 2.42 11.44
N VAL A 105 14.39 2.04 10.45
CA VAL A 105 14.83 1.89 9.07
C VAL A 105 14.38 3.12 8.29
N ASN A 106 15.31 3.77 7.59
CA ASN A 106 15.02 4.94 6.77
C ASN A 106 15.59 4.79 5.36
N VAL A 107 14.76 5.06 4.36
CA VAL A 107 15.14 5.10 2.95
C VAL A 107 15.25 6.56 2.54
N LYS A 108 16.40 6.99 2.02
CA LYS A 108 16.61 8.38 1.58
C LYS A 108 16.06 8.60 0.16
N GLN A 109 15.88 9.85 -0.24
CA GLN A 109 15.43 10.30 -1.57
C GLN A 109 13.99 9.90 -1.93
N LEU A 110 13.64 8.61 -1.93
CA LEU A 110 12.31 8.12 -2.29
C LEU A 110 11.21 8.58 -1.32
N THR A 111 11.59 8.92 -0.09
CA THR A 111 10.70 9.36 0.99
C THR A 111 10.63 10.88 1.14
N GLU A 112 11.40 11.63 0.35
CA GLU A 112 11.49 13.11 0.48
C GLU A 112 10.43 13.84 -0.37
N ARG A 113 9.62 13.10 -1.13
CA ARG A 113 8.61 13.61 -2.08
C ARG A 113 7.25 12.97 -1.87
N LEU A 114 6.23 13.46 -2.59
CA LEU A 114 4.88 12.88 -2.62
C LEU A 114 4.32 12.76 -1.19
N CYS A 115 3.79 11.59 -0.81
CA CYS A 115 3.28 11.35 0.54
C CYS A 115 4.34 11.56 1.63
N GLY A 116 5.62 11.41 1.32
CA GLY A 116 6.68 11.58 2.29
C GLY A 116 6.96 13.06 2.62
N ALA A 117 6.73 13.95 1.66
CA ALA A 117 6.83 15.40 1.89
C ALA A 117 5.69 15.90 2.79
N SER A 118 4.48 15.37 2.63
CA SER A 118 3.34 15.70 3.50
C SER A 118 3.30 14.92 4.81
N ARG A 119 4.07 13.82 4.94
CA ARG A 119 4.08 12.93 6.11
C ARG A 119 5.52 12.55 6.54
N PRO A 120 6.24 13.46 7.23
CA PRO A 120 7.70 13.38 7.43
C PRO A 120 8.21 12.11 8.14
N THR A 121 7.39 11.45 8.97
CA THR A 121 7.76 10.24 9.72
C THR A 121 7.15 8.96 9.14
N HIS A 122 6.22 9.08 8.20
CA HIS A 122 5.39 7.97 7.75
C HIS A 122 6.21 6.80 7.19
N PHE A 123 7.11 7.07 6.24
CA PHE A 123 7.89 6.01 5.61
C PHE A 123 8.96 5.41 6.53
N GLN A 124 9.48 6.16 7.50
CA GLN A 124 10.35 5.58 8.54
C GLN A 124 9.55 4.57 9.37
N GLY A 125 8.32 4.92 9.77
CA GLY A 125 7.41 4.01 10.45
C GLY A 125 7.08 2.76 9.64
N VAL A 126 6.76 2.93 8.35
CA VAL A 126 6.47 1.82 7.42
C VAL A 126 7.69 0.92 7.25
N CYS A 127 8.87 1.48 6.95
CA CYS A 127 10.09 0.67 6.77
C CYS A 127 10.45 -0.09 8.04
N THR A 128 10.30 0.55 9.21
CA THR A 128 10.62 -0.05 10.51
C THR A 128 9.69 -1.22 10.82
N VAL A 129 8.37 -1.05 10.64
CA VAL A 129 7.42 -2.13 10.90
C VAL A 129 7.57 -3.28 9.91
N VAL A 130 7.75 -2.99 8.61
CA VAL A 130 7.87 -4.03 7.58
C VAL A 130 9.18 -4.80 7.76
N ALA A 131 10.30 -4.12 8.06
CA ALA A 131 11.56 -4.79 8.36
C ALA A 131 11.44 -5.72 9.58
N ARG A 132 10.75 -5.27 10.63
CA ARG A 132 10.49 -6.10 11.81
C ARG A 132 9.60 -7.30 11.49
N LEU A 133 8.52 -7.09 10.73
CA LEU A 133 7.63 -8.17 10.27
C LEU A 133 8.39 -9.18 9.41
N PHE A 134 9.29 -8.75 8.52
CA PHE A 134 10.13 -9.65 7.74
C PHE A 134 11.10 -10.46 8.61
N GLY A 135 11.66 -9.88 9.67
CA GLY A 135 12.48 -10.62 10.64
C GLY A 135 11.71 -11.67 11.45
N LEU A 136 10.41 -11.44 11.69
CA LEU A 136 9.54 -12.37 12.43
C LEU A 136 8.95 -13.45 11.52
N VAL A 137 8.41 -13.06 10.36
CA VAL A 137 7.69 -13.94 9.44
C VAL A 137 8.62 -14.69 8.48
N GLN A 138 9.81 -14.15 8.22
CA GLN A 138 10.83 -14.68 7.30
C GLN A 138 10.28 -15.14 5.94
N PRO A 139 9.45 -14.31 5.27
CA PRO A 139 8.78 -14.73 4.04
C PRO A 139 9.78 -14.97 2.92
N ASN A 140 9.41 -15.82 1.97
CA ASN A 140 10.06 -15.89 0.66
C ASN A 140 9.48 -14.82 -0.27
N ILE A 141 8.18 -14.56 -0.15
CA ILE A 141 7.44 -13.64 -1.00
C ILE A 141 6.58 -12.74 -0.13
N ALA A 142 6.57 -11.44 -0.41
CA ALA A 142 5.64 -10.50 0.20
C ALA A 142 4.88 -9.71 -0.88
N VAL A 143 3.56 -9.59 -0.71
CA VAL A 143 2.67 -8.94 -1.69
C VAL A 143 2.15 -7.62 -1.13
N PHE A 144 2.28 -6.56 -1.92
CA PHE A 144 1.80 -5.22 -1.60
C PHE A 144 0.98 -4.66 -2.77
N GLY A 145 -0.04 -3.86 -2.47
CA GLY A 145 -0.87 -3.24 -3.50
C GLY A 145 -0.16 -2.09 -4.23
N GLU A 146 -0.38 -1.96 -5.53
CA GLU A 146 0.11 -0.84 -6.33
C GLU A 146 -0.60 0.49 -6.04
N LYS A 147 -1.72 0.46 -5.30
CA LYS A 147 -2.38 1.67 -4.80
C LYS A 147 -1.41 2.59 -4.05
N ASP A 148 -0.65 2.02 -3.13
CA ASP A 148 0.40 2.72 -2.39
C ASP A 148 1.75 2.60 -3.12
N TYR A 149 1.82 3.08 -4.37
CA TYR A 149 2.97 2.82 -5.24
C TYR A 149 4.31 3.30 -4.67
N GLN A 150 4.31 4.46 -4.00
CA GLN A 150 5.50 4.98 -3.32
C GLN A 150 5.96 4.03 -2.20
N GLN A 151 5.02 3.48 -1.41
CA GLN A 151 5.34 2.48 -0.38
C GLN A 151 5.97 1.23 -1.01
N LEU A 152 5.36 0.71 -2.08
CA LEU A 152 5.88 -0.47 -2.78
C LEU A 152 7.32 -0.24 -3.27
N ALA A 153 7.61 0.93 -3.85
CA ALA A 153 8.94 1.27 -4.33
C ALA A 153 9.95 1.46 -3.19
N VAL A 154 9.56 2.11 -2.08
CA VAL A 154 10.37 2.23 -0.86
C VAL A 154 10.69 0.86 -0.27
N ILE A 155 9.71 -0.06 -0.24
CA ILE A 155 9.92 -1.43 0.27
C ILE A 155 10.88 -2.21 -0.63
N ARG A 156 10.70 -2.16 -1.95
CA ARG A 156 11.62 -2.77 -2.91
C ARG A 156 13.05 -2.25 -2.75
N GLN A 157 13.20 -0.94 -2.55
CA GLN A 157 14.49 -0.29 -2.32
C GLN A 157 15.17 -0.85 -1.07
N PHE A 158 14.52 -0.84 0.10
CA PHE A 158 15.21 -1.28 1.32
C PHE A 158 15.44 -2.79 1.35
N VAL A 159 14.55 -3.60 0.77
CA VAL A 159 14.74 -5.06 0.67
C VAL A 159 16.01 -5.36 -0.12
N ARG A 160 16.20 -4.67 -1.25
CA ARG A 160 17.42 -4.79 -2.05
C ARG A 160 18.65 -4.27 -1.31
N ASP A 161 18.58 -3.07 -0.73
CA ASP A 161 19.73 -2.42 -0.10
C ASP A 161 20.18 -3.15 1.18
N LEU A 162 19.26 -3.80 1.89
CA LEU A 162 19.55 -4.63 3.06
C LEU A 162 19.78 -6.12 2.71
N ALA A 163 19.87 -6.44 1.42
CA ALA A 163 20.10 -7.80 0.90
C ALA A 163 19.14 -8.86 1.48
N MET A 164 17.88 -8.48 1.68
CA MET A 164 16.86 -9.38 2.19
C MET A 164 16.42 -10.35 1.08
N PRO A 165 16.43 -11.68 1.31
CA PRO A 165 16.08 -12.67 0.29
C PRO A 165 14.55 -12.83 0.18
N ILE A 166 13.86 -11.74 -0.19
CA ILE A 166 12.40 -11.66 -0.24
C ILE A 166 11.98 -11.09 -1.60
N ASP A 167 11.13 -11.81 -2.32
CA ASP A 167 10.55 -11.34 -3.57
C ASP A 167 9.35 -10.43 -3.29
N ILE A 168 9.46 -9.15 -3.66
CA ILE A 168 8.41 -8.14 -3.45
C ILE A 168 7.52 -8.01 -4.67
N ILE A 169 6.29 -8.52 -4.55
CA ILE A 169 5.30 -8.52 -5.62
C ILE A 169 4.36 -7.33 -5.46
N GLY A 170 4.24 -6.54 -6.53
CA GLY A 170 3.21 -5.50 -6.65
C GLY A 170 1.94 -6.09 -7.23
N ALA A 171 0.83 -5.96 -6.52
CA ALA A 171 -0.48 -6.41 -6.98
C ALA A 171 -1.26 -5.24 -7.59
N PRO A 172 -1.97 -5.45 -8.71
CA PRO A 172 -2.77 -4.41 -9.35
C PRO A 172 -3.74 -3.72 -8.38
N LEU A 173 -3.93 -2.42 -8.57
CA LEU A 173 -4.90 -1.63 -7.83
C LEU A 173 -6.32 -2.14 -8.14
N ILE A 174 -7.10 -2.43 -7.10
CA ILE A 174 -8.52 -2.80 -7.22
C ILE A 174 -9.41 -1.58 -6.95
N ARG A 175 -10.39 -1.40 -7.82
CA ARG A 175 -11.40 -0.34 -7.74
C ARG A 175 -12.76 -0.95 -7.47
N ASP A 176 -13.60 -0.16 -6.84
CA ASP A 176 -15.03 -0.46 -6.71
C ASP A 176 -15.73 -0.31 -8.07
N GLU A 177 -17.00 -0.73 -8.16
CA GLU A 177 -17.79 -0.67 -9.41
C GLU A 177 -17.96 0.75 -9.95
N ASP A 178 -17.96 1.74 -9.05
CA ASP A 178 -18.01 3.17 -9.40
C ASP A 178 -16.64 3.78 -9.73
N GLY A 179 -15.57 2.97 -9.71
CA GLY A 179 -14.22 3.35 -10.10
C GLY A 179 -13.36 3.94 -8.98
N VAL A 180 -13.89 4.14 -7.77
CA VAL A 180 -13.07 4.62 -6.64
C VAL A 180 -12.10 3.51 -6.21
N ALA A 181 -10.83 3.87 -6.01
CA ALA A 181 -9.82 2.92 -5.52
C ALA A 181 -10.19 2.41 -4.12
N LEU A 182 -10.20 1.08 -3.93
CA LEU A 182 -10.60 0.49 -2.65
C LEU A 182 -9.66 0.89 -1.51
N SER A 183 -10.25 1.29 -0.39
CA SER A 183 -9.57 1.80 0.79
C SER A 183 -10.43 1.57 2.03
N SER A 184 -9.82 1.15 3.13
CA SER A 184 -10.49 1.16 4.45
C SER A 184 -11.05 2.55 4.78
N ARG A 185 -10.36 3.62 4.35
CA ARG A 185 -10.81 5.02 4.51
C ARG A 185 -12.05 5.40 3.69
N ASN A 186 -12.50 4.59 2.73
CA ASN A 186 -13.72 4.93 1.98
C ASN A 186 -14.97 4.95 2.85
N GLN A 187 -14.97 4.26 3.99
CA GLN A 187 -16.09 4.27 4.95
C GLN A 187 -16.40 5.67 5.52
N TYR A 188 -15.43 6.58 5.47
CA TYR A 188 -15.58 7.94 5.99
C TYR A 188 -16.28 8.89 5.00
N LEU A 189 -16.46 8.45 3.75
CA LEU A 189 -17.08 9.26 2.71
C LEU A 189 -18.61 9.17 2.84
N ASN A 190 -19.26 10.32 2.89
CA ASN A 190 -20.70 10.41 2.67
C ASN A 190 -21.04 10.25 1.16
N PRO A 191 -22.34 10.15 0.77
CA PRO A 191 -22.72 9.97 -0.62
C PRO A 191 -22.19 11.05 -1.59
N ASP A 192 -22.21 12.33 -1.20
CA ASP A 192 -21.72 13.42 -2.05
C ASP A 192 -20.19 13.38 -2.19
N GLN A 193 -19.49 13.09 -1.09
CA GLN A 193 -18.05 12.88 -1.07
C GLN A 193 -17.65 11.65 -1.89
N ARG A 194 -18.48 10.60 -1.96
CA ARG A 194 -18.21 9.44 -2.81
C ARG A 194 -18.25 9.83 -4.30
N ILE A 195 -19.19 10.68 -4.69
CA ILE A 195 -19.27 11.22 -6.06
C ILE A 195 -18.02 12.06 -6.37
N GLN A 196 -17.60 12.95 -5.46
CA GLN A 196 -16.35 13.71 -5.60
C GLN A 196 -15.13 12.78 -5.77
N ALA A 197 -15.03 11.73 -4.96
CA ALA A 197 -13.93 10.76 -5.03
C ALA A 197 -13.86 10.02 -6.38
N GLN A 198 -14.98 9.82 -7.08
CA GLN A 198 -14.98 9.21 -8.43
C GLN A 198 -14.23 10.05 -9.46
N THR A 199 -14.18 11.38 -9.29
CA THR A 199 -13.48 12.27 -10.23
C THR A 199 -11.99 11.99 -10.32
N ILE A 200 -11.38 11.45 -9.25
CA ILE A 200 -9.97 11.07 -9.21
C ILE A 200 -9.69 10.00 -10.28
N SER A 201 -10.44 8.90 -10.28
CA SER A 201 -10.22 7.81 -11.25
C SER A 201 -10.69 8.20 -12.65
N GLN A 202 -11.76 8.97 -12.77
CA GLN A 202 -12.20 9.54 -14.05
C GLN A 202 -11.11 10.40 -14.70
N ALA A 203 -10.42 11.24 -13.92
CA ALA A 203 -9.30 12.05 -14.40
C ALA A 203 -8.13 11.18 -14.88
N LEU A 204 -7.75 10.16 -14.09
CA LEU A 204 -6.68 9.20 -14.46
C LEU A 204 -7.00 8.47 -15.78
N PHE A 205 -8.21 7.94 -15.92
CA PHE A 205 -8.61 7.22 -17.14
C PHE A 205 -8.77 8.15 -18.34
N SER A 206 -9.19 9.39 -18.13
CA SER A 206 -9.25 10.39 -19.22
C SER A 206 -7.87 10.72 -19.76
N VAL A 207 -6.87 10.86 -18.88
CA VAL A 207 -5.46 11.02 -19.31
C VAL A 207 -5.00 9.80 -20.10
N GLN A 208 -5.25 8.59 -19.61
CA GLN A 208 -4.86 7.36 -20.32
C GLN A 208 -5.54 7.25 -21.69
N ALA A 209 -6.82 7.63 -21.79
CA ALA A 209 -7.56 7.60 -23.05
C ALA A 209 -7.06 8.65 -24.06
N GLU A 210 -6.63 9.82 -23.59
CA GLU A 210 -6.13 10.89 -24.44
C GLU A 210 -4.70 10.62 -24.92
N LEU A 211 -3.86 10.03 -24.06
CA LEU A 211 -2.49 9.62 -24.42
C LEU A 211 -2.48 8.62 -25.60
N LYS A 212 -3.52 7.79 -25.74
CA LYS A 212 -3.67 6.87 -26.89
C LYS A 212 -3.93 7.56 -28.22
N LYS A 213 -4.33 8.83 -28.21
CA LYS A 213 -4.68 9.60 -29.42
C LYS A 213 -3.60 10.61 -29.77
N THR A 214 -2.97 11.21 -28.76
CA THR A 214 -1.97 12.25 -28.93
C THR A 214 -0.86 12.08 -27.91
N ALA A 215 0.36 12.46 -28.30
CA ALA A 215 1.43 12.65 -27.34
C ALA A 215 1.02 13.73 -26.34
N LEU A 216 1.27 13.49 -25.05
CA LEU A 216 1.00 14.43 -23.97
C LEU A 216 2.28 14.73 -23.21
N ASP A 217 2.47 16.00 -22.87
CA ASP A 217 3.43 16.42 -21.86
C ASP A 217 2.76 16.51 -20.48
N VAL A 218 3.58 16.64 -19.44
CA VAL A 218 3.07 16.72 -18.06
C VAL A 218 2.22 17.98 -17.83
N HIS A 219 2.44 19.05 -18.59
CA HIS A 219 1.64 20.27 -18.46
C HIS A 219 0.20 20.03 -18.93
N SER A 220 0.04 19.39 -20.09
CA SER A 220 -1.25 19.03 -20.69
C SER A 220 -2.01 18.04 -19.82
N ILE A 221 -1.32 17.04 -19.25
CA ILE A 221 -1.90 16.11 -18.26
C ILE A 221 -2.44 16.87 -17.04
N ARG A 222 -1.64 17.79 -16.50
CA ARG A 222 -2.07 18.59 -15.33
C ARG A 222 -3.29 19.44 -15.62
N GLN A 223 -3.39 20.02 -16.82
CA GLN A 223 -4.58 20.76 -17.23
C GLN A 223 -5.81 19.86 -17.34
N LEU A 224 -5.69 18.72 -18.01
CA LEU A 224 -6.78 17.77 -18.19
C LEU A 224 -7.31 17.24 -16.85
N VAL A 225 -6.41 16.84 -15.94
CA VAL A 225 -6.81 16.37 -14.61
C VAL A 225 -7.55 17.48 -13.85
N ARG A 226 -7.03 18.71 -13.84
CA ARG A 226 -7.68 19.84 -13.12
C ARG A 226 -9.05 20.23 -13.68
N GLN A 227 -9.35 19.92 -14.93
CA GLN A 227 -10.68 20.17 -15.51
C GLN A 227 -11.73 19.15 -15.04
N ILE A 228 -11.29 17.95 -14.66
CA ILE A 228 -12.17 16.84 -14.28
C ILE A 228 -12.29 16.73 -12.76
N LEU A 229 -11.21 17.00 -12.04
CA LEU A 229 -11.12 16.79 -10.61
C LEU A 229 -12.04 17.76 -9.85
N ASP A 230 -12.94 17.21 -9.04
CA ASP A 230 -13.83 17.94 -8.13
C ASP A 230 -13.61 17.44 -6.71
N VAL A 231 -12.57 17.95 -6.07
CA VAL A 231 -12.12 17.58 -4.71
C VAL A 231 -11.87 18.85 -3.90
N ASP A 232 -11.95 18.77 -2.58
CA ASP A 232 -11.78 19.93 -1.71
C ASP A 232 -10.36 20.50 -1.74
N GLU A 233 -9.35 19.61 -1.77
CA GLU A 233 -7.94 20.02 -1.85
C GLU A 233 -7.11 18.98 -2.62
N LEU A 234 -6.32 19.44 -3.60
CA LEU A 234 -5.33 18.60 -4.27
C LEU A 234 -4.00 18.68 -3.50
N ASP A 235 -3.58 17.59 -2.85
CA ASP A 235 -2.29 17.48 -2.16
C ASP A 235 -1.16 17.42 -3.19
N TYR A 236 -1.22 16.46 -4.12
CA TYR A 236 -0.29 16.44 -5.26
C TYR A 236 -0.85 15.76 -6.51
N LEU A 237 -0.26 16.13 -7.64
CA LEU A 237 -0.47 15.55 -8.97
C LEU A 237 0.88 15.45 -9.69
N GLU A 238 1.41 14.23 -9.81
CA GLU A 238 2.77 14.02 -10.29
C GLU A 238 2.85 12.89 -11.33
N CYS A 239 3.69 13.10 -12.33
CA CYS A 239 4.09 12.09 -13.32
C CYS A 239 5.53 11.69 -13.03
N ILE A 240 5.77 10.42 -12.74
CA ILE A 240 7.09 9.93 -12.32
C ILE A 240 7.53 8.70 -13.13
N ASP A 241 8.84 8.53 -13.23
CA ASP A 241 9.43 7.26 -13.66
C ASP A 241 9.05 6.16 -12.65
N PRO A 242 8.47 5.04 -13.07
CA PRO A 242 7.98 4.00 -12.17
C PRO A 242 9.10 3.25 -11.42
N VAL A 243 10.34 3.29 -11.92
CA VAL A 243 11.49 2.63 -11.31
C VAL A 243 12.24 3.59 -10.38
N LEU A 244 12.52 4.79 -10.86
CA LEU A 244 13.33 5.79 -10.15
C LEU A 244 12.52 6.67 -9.21
N LEU A 245 11.19 6.74 -9.39
CA LEU A 245 10.27 7.67 -8.72
C LEU A 245 10.66 9.14 -8.84
N VAL A 246 11.35 9.51 -9.92
CA VAL A 246 11.70 10.89 -10.23
C VAL A 246 10.70 11.47 -11.23
N PRO A 247 10.37 12.77 -11.16
CA PRO A 247 9.46 13.38 -12.12
C PRO A 247 9.98 13.29 -13.53
N VAL A 248 9.04 13.16 -14.44
CA VAL A 248 9.29 13.28 -15.88
C VAL A 248 8.68 14.58 -16.41
N THR A 249 9.13 15.01 -17.59
CA THR A 249 8.56 16.18 -18.30
C THR A 249 7.65 15.77 -19.44
N ASN A 250 7.95 14.63 -20.08
CA ASN A 250 7.22 14.06 -21.21
C ASN A 250 6.88 12.59 -20.92
N ILE A 251 5.82 12.08 -21.56
CA ILE A 251 5.42 10.69 -21.48
C ILE A 251 5.97 9.93 -22.68
N ASP A 252 7.30 9.80 -22.75
CA ASP A 252 7.99 9.09 -23.85
C ASP A 252 8.32 7.62 -23.49
N LYS A 253 8.10 7.26 -22.23
CA LYS A 253 8.37 5.95 -21.61
C LYS A 253 7.27 5.63 -20.60
N PRO A 254 7.17 4.37 -20.14
CA PRO A 254 6.25 4.00 -19.05
C PRO A 254 6.39 4.99 -17.88
N THR A 255 5.28 5.65 -17.53
CA THR A 255 5.23 6.72 -16.54
C THR A 255 4.10 6.44 -15.57
N ARG A 256 4.33 6.59 -14.26
CA ARG A 256 3.25 6.52 -13.28
C ARG A 256 2.67 7.91 -13.04
N LEU A 257 1.36 8.05 -13.24
CA LEU A 257 0.61 9.24 -12.85
C LEU A 257 -0.02 9.00 -11.47
N LEU A 258 0.26 9.86 -10.50
CA LEU A 258 -0.23 9.75 -9.12
C LEU A 258 -1.03 10.98 -8.72
N ILE A 259 -2.12 10.75 -7.99
CA ILE A 259 -2.97 11.76 -7.40
C ILE A 259 -3.09 11.48 -5.90
N ALA A 260 -2.92 12.52 -5.10
CA ALA A 260 -3.41 12.55 -3.72
C ALA A 260 -4.29 13.77 -3.53
N ALA A 261 -5.46 13.59 -2.91
CA ALA A 261 -6.43 14.64 -2.71
C ALA A 261 -7.22 14.43 -1.43
N TRP A 262 -7.76 15.52 -0.87
CA TRP A 262 -8.68 15.51 0.24
C TRP A 262 -10.11 15.63 -0.26
N VAL A 263 -10.97 14.78 0.28
CA VAL A 263 -12.42 14.81 0.11
C VAL A 263 -13.06 14.83 1.50
N GLY A 264 -13.61 15.98 1.88
CA GLY A 264 -13.85 16.36 3.25
C GLY A 264 -12.57 16.28 4.08
N GLN A 265 -12.60 15.44 5.12
CA GLN A 265 -11.43 15.17 5.97
C GLN A 265 -10.68 13.89 5.55
N THR A 266 -11.11 13.22 4.48
CA THR A 266 -10.53 11.94 4.06
C THR A 266 -9.49 12.18 2.98
N ARG A 267 -8.22 11.86 3.28
CA ARG A 267 -7.15 11.86 2.28
C ARG A 267 -7.18 10.58 1.45
N LEU A 268 -7.42 10.72 0.15
CA LEU A 268 -7.45 9.66 -0.84
C LEU A 268 -6.20 9.70 -1.72
N ILE A 269 -5.76 8.53 -2.17
CA ILE A 269 -4.67 8.40 -3.14
C ILE A 269 -5.10 7.47 -4.26
N ASP A 270 -4.57 7.72 -5.44
CA ASP A 270 -4.81 6.92 -6.61
C ASP A 270 -3.67 7.05 -7.63
N ASN A 271 -3.51 6.06 -8.51
CA ASN A 271 -2.51 6.12 -9.57
C ASN A 271 -2.85 5.22 -10.76
N ILE A 272 -2.19 5.47 -11.90
CA ILE A 272 -2.23 4.62 -13.08
C ILE A 272 -0.87 4.58 -13.77
N LEU A 273 -0.55 3.45 -14.42
CA LEU A 273 0.57 3.37 -15.35
C LEU A 273 0.11 3.91 -16.71
N LEU A 274 0.86 4.89 -17.22
CA LEU A 274 0.73 5.44 -18.56
C LEU A 274 1.78 4.76 -19.45
N GLU A 275 1.31 4.12 -20.50
CA GLU A 275 2.13 3.55 -21.56
C GLU A 275 1.89 4.39 -22.82
N PRO A 276 2.91 5.11 -23.32
CA PRO A 276 2.81 5.89 -24.55
C PRO A 276 2.82 5.03 -25.82
#